data_AF-A0A7W1WSB8-F1
#
_entry.id   AF-A0A7W1WSB8-F1
#
_cell.length_a   1.000
_cell.length_b   1.000
_cell.length_c   1.000
_cell.angle_alpha   90.00
_cell.angle_beta   90.00
_cell.angle_gamma   90.00
#
_symmetry.space_group_name_H-M   'P 1'
#
loop_
_entity.id
_entity.type
_entity.pdbx_description
1 polymer ?
#
loop_
_entity_poly.entity_id
_entity_poly.type
_entity_poly.pdbx_seq_one_letter_code
_entity_poly.pdbx_strand_id
1 'polypeptide(L)'
;MAETELNKQHYTAMRLRLEGCTIDEIAEKLKKKRTTVHSWFYKNKSFMAEYEVIRNENVEQARDILLVYAPEAARNIVALAEGKKKGQGRDVSARTQLDANADILDRVGLKPVEKQEVKAEIDHSAEFLAEFDGGQ
;
A
#
# COMPACT_ATOMS: atom_id res chain seq x y z
N MET A 1 -10.66 -37.48 -11.75
CA MET A 1 -9.40 -37.13 -11.04
C MET A 1 -9.78 -37.00 -9.58
N ALA A 2 -9.15 -37.74 -8.67
CA ALA A 2 -9.49 -37.66 -7.25
C ALA A 2 -9.16 -36.26 -6.71
N GLU A 3 -10.16 -35.56 -6.19
CA GLU A 3 -9.97 -34.33 -5.43
C GLU A 3 -9.24 -34.72 -4.14
N THR A 4 -7.94 -34.45 -4.08
CA THR A 4 -7.18 -34.63 -2.84
C THR A 4 -7.70 -33.65 -1.80
N GLU A 5 -8.41 -34.16 -0.80
CA GLU A 5 -8.84 -33.41 0.37
C GLU A 5 -7.65 -32.68 1.01
N LEU A 6 -7.87 -31.43 1.40
CA LEU A 6 -6.86 -30.63 2.05
C LEU A 6 -6.62 -31.14 3.47
N ASN A 7 -5.35 -31.18 3.88
CA ASN A 7 -4.95 -31.68 5.19
C ASN A 7 -4.15 -30.61 5.93
N LYS A 8 -3.87 -30.86 7.21
CA LYS A 8 -3.13 -29.92 8.07
C LYS A 8 -1.76 -29.52 7.51
N GLN A 9 -1.08 -30.42 6.79
CA GLN A 9 0.22 -30.11 6.17
C GLN A 9 0.07 -29.15 4.99
N HIS A 10 -1.02 -29.24 4.23
CA HIS A 10 -1.33 -28.29 3.16
C HIS A 10 -1.53 -26.88 3.70
N TYR A 11 -2.36 -26.71 4.74
CA TYR A 11 -2.56 -25.42 5.40
C TYR A 11 -1.26 -24.85 6.00
N THR A 12 -0.40 -25.72 6.55
CA THR A 12 0.91 -25.29 7.05
C THR A 12 1.82 -24.80 5.92
N ALA A 13 1.81 -25.49 4.77
CA ALA A 13 2.56 -25.07 3.58
C ALA A 13 2.08 -23.71 3.05
N MET A 14 0.77 -23.49 3.00
CA MET A 14 0.16 -22.23 2.59
C MET A 14 0.61 -21.07 3.48
N ARG A 15 0.56 -21.25 4.81
CA ARG A 15 1.01 -20.23 5.77
C ARG A 15 2.49 -19.91 5.60
N LEU A 16 3.35 -20.92 5.53
CA LEU A 16 4.79 -20.72 5.30
C LEU A 16 5.06 -19.97 3.99
N ARG A 17 4.24 -20.19 2.96
CA ARG A 17 4.35 -19.47 1.70
C ARG A 17 3.97 -18.00 1.83
N LEU A 18 2.92 -17.68 2.59
CA LEU A 18 2.54 -16.29 2.90
C LEU A 18 3.60 -15.56 3.74
N GLU A 19 4.30 -16.29 4.61
CA GLU A 19 5.45 -15.77 5.38
C GLU A 19 6.72 -15.56 4.52
N GLY A 20 6.67 -15.88 3.22
CA GLY A 20 7.76 -15.65 2.27
C GLY A 20 8.70 -16.83 2.05
N CYS A 21 8.45 -18.00 2.66
CA CYS A 21 9.29 -19.18 2.44
C CYS A 21 9.21 -19.66 0.98
N THR A 22 10.34 -20.08 0.44
CA THR A 22 10.46 -20.76 -0.86
C THR A 22 9.91 -22.19 -0.78
N ILE A 23 9.65 -22.81 -1.94
CA ILE A 23 9.18 -24.20 -2.02
C ILE A 23 10.17 -25.17 -1.37
N ASP A 24 11.47 -24.86 -1.48
CA ASP A 24 12.55 -25.71 -0.97
C ASP A 24 12.58 -25.64 0.57
N GLU A 25 12.50 -24.43 1.14
CA GLU A 25 12.39 -24.23 2.59
C GLU A 25 11.11 -24.85 3.17
N ILE A 26 9.99 -24.76 2.46
CA ILE A 26 8.72 -25.39 2.87
C ILE A 26 8.87 -26.91 2.87
N ALA A 27 9.50 -27.47 1.84
CA ALA A 27 9.75 -28.91 1.73
C ALA A 27 10.63 -29.42 2.87
N GLU A 28 11.68 -28.68 3.22
CA GLU A 28 12.55 -28.98 4.36
C GLU A 28 11.79 -28.91 5.69
N LYS A 29 11.06 -27.82 5.95
CA LYS A 29 10.28 -27.63 7.19
C LYS A 29 9.21 -28.70 7.38
N LEU A 30 8.56 -29.12 6.29
CA LEU A 30 7.50 -30.14 6.33
C LEU A 30 8.02 -31.57 6.17
N LYS A 31 9.34 -31.76 6.00
CA LYS A 31 9.98 -33.05 5.72
C LYS A 31 9.31 -33.78 4.53
N LYS A 32 9.05 -33.03 3.45
CA LYS A 32 8.45 -33.54 2.21
C LYS A 32 9.43 -33.41 1.06
N LYS A 33 9.20 -34.17 -0.01
CA LYS A 33 9.94 -33.99 -1.25
C LYS A 33 9.55 -32.65 -1.88
N ARG A 34 10.54 -31.91 -2.37
CA ARG A 34 10.36 -30.67 -3.13
C ARG A 34 9.30 -30.82 -4.23
N THR A 35 9.35 -31.93 -4.98
CA THR A 35 8.41 -32.23 -6.07
C THR A 35 6.96 -32.34 -5.60
N THR A 36 6.73 -32.85 -4.39
CA THR A 36 5.40 -32.95 -3.78
C THR A 36 4.86 -31.55 -3.46
N VAL A 37 5.65 -30.71 -2.79
CA VAL A 37 5.26 -29.33 -2.47
C VAL A 37 5.03 -28.51 -3.74
N HIS A 38 5.92 -28.64 -4.72
CA HIS A 38 5.75 -28.02 -6.03
C HIS A 38 4.43 -28.46 -6.70
N SER A 39 4.07 -29.74 -6.61
CA SER A 39 2.80 -30.24 -7.16
C SER A 39 1.60 -29.60 -6.47
N TRP A 40 1.67 -29.31 -5.18
CA TRP A 40 0.58 -28.66 -4.46
C TRP A 40 0.32 -27.25 -4.98
N PHE A 41 1.35 -26.42 -5.11
CA PHE A 41 1.19 -25.03 -5.55
C PHE A 41 0.88 -24.86 -7.04
N TYR A 42 1.28 -25.80 -7.90
CA TYR A 42 1.17 -25.61 -9.36
C TYR A 42 0.26 -26.60 -10.09
N LYS A 43 -0.09 -27.74 -9.47
CA LYS A 43 -0.90 -28.78 -10.13
C LYS A 43 -2.21 -29.07 -9.40
N ASN A 44 -2.26 -28.86 -8.09
CA ASN A 44 -3.48 -29.09 -7.31
C ASN A 44 -4.36 -27.82 -7.31
N LYS A 45 -5.44 -27.85 -8.09
CA LYS A 45 -6.38 -26.73 -8.21
C LYS A 45 -7.07 -26.39 -6.90
N SER A 46 -7.49 -27.40 -6.12
CA SER A 46 -8.17 -27.18 -4.83
C SER A 46 -7.24 -26.53 -3.81
N PHE A 47 -5.98 -26.96 -3.78
CA PHE A 47 -4.96 -26.32 -2.96
C PHE A 47 -4.74 -24.86 -3.37
N MET A 48 -4.60 -24.60 -4.67
CA MET A 48 -4.37 -23.24 -5.14
C MET A 48 -5.56 -22.31 -4.91
N ALA A 49 -6.79 -22.83 -5.07
CA ALA A 49 -8.01 -22.08 -4.80
C ALA A 49 -8.07 -21.65 -3.32
N GLU A 50 -7.88 -22.59 -2.39
CA GLU A 50 -7.84 -22.28 -0.96
C GLU A 50 -6.71 -21.33 -0.59
N TYR A 51 -5.53 -21.51 -1.20
CA TYR A 51 -4.39 -20.62 -0.98
C TYR A 51 -4.70 -19.17 -1.38
N GLU A 52 -5.39 -18.95 -2.50
CA GLU A 52 -5.81 -17.60 -2.91
C GLU A 52 -6.87 -17.01 -1.97
N VAL A 53 -7.79 -17.81 -1.42
CA VAL A 53 -8.74 -17.33 -0.41
C VAL A 53 -8.00 -16.82 0.82
N ILE A 54 -7.13 -17.64 1.41
CA ILE A 54 -6.36 -17.26 2.60
C ILE A 54 -5.45 -16.07 2.31
N ARG A 55 -4.87 -16.01 1.11
CA ARG A 55 -4.04 -14.88 0.67
C ARG A 55 -4.84 -13.58 0.63
N ASN A 56 -6.05 -13.62 0.05
CA ASN A 56 -6.92 -12.45 -0.01
C ASN A 56 -7.37 -12.00 1.38
N GLU A 57 -7.76 -12.93 2.25
CA GLU A 57 -8.08 -12.62 3.65
C GLU A 57 -6.91 -11.96 4.38
N ASN A 58 -5.68 -12.43 4.14
CA ASN A 58 -4.49 -11.84 4.73
C ASN A 58 -4.24 -10.41 4.21
N VAL A 59 -4.47 -10.17 2.91
CA VAL A 59 -4.39 -8.84 2.30
C VAL A 59 -5.45 -7.91 2.88
N GLU A 60 -6.68 -8.38 3.07
CA GLU A 60 -7.76 -7.60 3.68
C GLU A 60 -7.43 -7.24 5.15
N GLN A 61 -6.96 -8.20 5.94
CA GLN A 61 -6.50 -7.93 7.31
C GLN A 61 -5.35 -6.92 7.35
N ALA A 62 -4.38 -7.04 6.43
CA ALA A 62 -3.29 -6.07 6.32
C ALA A 62 -3.82 -4.68 5.95
N ARG A 63 -4.82 -4.59 5.07
CA ARG A 63 -5.48 -3.33 4.71
C ARG A 63 -6.21 -2.70 5.89
N ASP A 64 -6.93 -3.48 6.69
CA ASP A 64 -7.62 -3.00 7.90
C ASP A 64 -6.64 -2.42 8.91
N ILE A 65 -5.49 -3.07 9.09
CA ILE A 65 -4.41 -2.53 9.92
C ILE A 65 -3.90 -1.20 9.35
N LEU A 66 -3.66 -1.12 8.04
CA LEU A 66 -3.22 0.13 7.40
C LEU A 66 -4.25 1.26 7.51
N LEU A 67 -5.55 0.94 7.46
CA LEU A 67 -6.64 1.91 7.67
C LEU A 67 -6.56 2.59 9.04
N VAL A 68 -6.14 1.86 10.09
CA VAL A 68 -5.94 2.41 11.44
C VAL A 68 -4.80 3.43 11.47
N TYR A 69 -3.73 3.19 10.70
CA TYR A 69 -2.56 4.08 10.65
C TYR A 69 -2.68 5.22 9.62
N ALA A 70 -3.61 5.13 8.68
CA ALA A 70 -3.82 6.14 7.64
C ALA A 70 -4.01 7.58 8.17
N PRO A 71 -4.79 7.82 9.25
CA PRO A 71 -4.95 9.17 9.81
C PRO A 71 -3.64 9.73 10.39
N GLU A 72 -2.81 8.87 10.99
CA GLU A 72 -1.51 9.27 11.53
C GLU A 72 -0.53 9.60 10.41
N ALA A 73 -0.52 8.78 9.34
CA ALA A 73 0.29 9.03 8.15
C ALA A 73 -0.07 10.38 7.49
N ALA A 74 -1.36 10.67 7.32
CA ALA A 74 -1.83 11.95 6.78
C ALA A 74 -1.38 13.15 7.63
N ARG A 75 -1.51 13.06 8.96
CA ARG A 75 -1.04 14.12 9.88
C ARG A 75 0.46 14.33 9.80
N ASN A 76 1.23 13.27 9.64
CA ASN A 76 2.69 13.35 9.49
C ASN A 76 3.09 14.04 8.19
N ILE A 77 2.42 13.76 7.07
CA ILE A 77 2.66 14.45 5.79
C ILE A 77 2.39 15.95 5.94
N VAL A 78 1.26 16.34 6.53
CA VAL A 78 0.92 17.76 6.75
C VAL A 78 1.98 18.43 7.63
N ALA A 79 2.37 17.80 8.75
CA ALA A 79 3.38 18.35 9.64
C ALA A 79 4.78 18.47 9.00
N LEU A 80 5.13 17.56 8.08
CA LEU A 80 6.36 17.62 7.30
C LEU A 80 6.29 18.72 6.23
N ALA A 81 5.15 18.86 5.53
CA ALA A 81 4.92 19.89 4.51
C ALA A 81 4.90 21.31 5.11
N GLU A 82 4.32 21.47 6.30
CA GLU A 82 4.30 22.73 7.04
C GLU A 82 5.63 23.06 7.74
N GLY A 83 6.65 22.21 7.61
CA GLY A 83 7.96 22.39 8.26
C GLY A 83 7.92 22.28 9.79
N LYS A 84 6.79 21.83 10.37
CA LYS A 84 6.57 21.67 11.81
C LYS A 84 7.31 20.48 12.41
N LYS A 85 7.67 19.49 11.58
CA LYS A 85 8.61 18.40 11.94
C LYS A 85 9.92 18.55 11.15
N LYS A 86 10.95 19.11 11.79
CA LYS A 86 12.34 18.89 11.34
C LYS A 86 12.75 17.52 11.86
N GLY A 87 13.22 16.63 10.97
CA GLY A 87 13.55 15.24 11.28
C GLY A 87 14.25 15.11 12.64
N GLN A 88 13.51 14.67 13.66
CA GLN A 88 14.06 14.49 15.00
C GLN A 88 14.62 13.07 15.10
N GLY A 89 15.94 12.99 15.24
CA GLY A 89 16.66 11.85 15.81
C GLY A 89 16.84 10.64 14.89
N ARG A 90 18.11 10.43 14.47
CA ARG A 90 18.64 9.25 13.75
C ARG A 90 17.98 8.97 12.39
N ASP A 91 18.42 9.75 11.40
CA ASP A 91 18.64 9.35 10.01
C ASP A 91 17.47 8.73 9.22
N VAL A 92 16.30 9.35 9.26
CA VAL A 92 15.32 9.22 8.17
C VAL A 92 15.03 10.60 7.62
N SER A 93 15.43 10.87 6.37
CA SER A 93 15.23 12.17 5.75
C SER A 93 13.73 12.52 5.71
N ALA A 94 13.38 13.81 5.78
CA ALA A 94 11.99 14.26 5.66
C ALA A 94 11.32 13.71 4.39
N ARG A 95 12.10 13.52 3.32
CA ARG A 95 11.66 12.90 2.07
C ARG A 95 11.32 11.42 2.25
N THR A 96 12.17 10.66 2.92
CA THR A 96 11.91 9.24 3.21
C THR A 96 10.68 9.06 4.10
N GLN A 97 10.43 9.97 5.05
CA GLN A 97 9.20 9.97 5.84
C GLN A 97 7.98 10.32 4.99
N LEU A 98 8.08 11.30 4.09
CA LEU A 98 6.99 11.62 3.16
C LEU A 98 6.66 10.43 2.27
N ASP A 99 7.66 9.80 1.67
CA ASP A 99 7.48 8.66 0.76
C ASP A 99 6.83 7.47 1.50
N ALA A 100 7.26 7.17 2.72
CA ALA A 100 6.68 6.09 3.52
C ALA A 100 5.22 6.36 3.95
N ASN A 101 4.90 7.60 4.36
CA ASN A 101 3.53 7.96 4.72
C ASN A 101 2.62 8.01 3.49
N ALA A 102 3.14 8.42 2.32
CA ALA A 102 2.40 8.38 1.06
C ALA A 102 2.09 6.94 0.64
N ASP A 103 3.05 6.02 0.73
CA ASP A 103 2.84 4.59 0.43
C ASP A 103 1.78 3.95 1.34
N ILE A 104 1.71 4.33 2.63
CA ILE A 104 0.62 3.91 3.53
C ILE A 104 -0.74 4.38 2.98
N LEU A 105 -0.86 5.65 2.61
CA LEU A 105 -2.12 6.22 2.12
C LEU A 105 -2.55 5.62 0.77
N ASP A 106 -1.61 5.40 -0.15
CA ASP A 106 -1.86 4.78 -1.44
C ASP A 106 -2.36 3.33 -1.28
N ARG A 107 -1.78 2.58 -0.33
CA ARG A 107 -2.17 1.18 -0.07
C ARG A 107 -3.50 1.01 0.64
N VAL A 108 -3.97 2.04 1.35
CA VAL A 108 -5.29 2.04 1.99
C VAL A 108 -6.41 2.09 0.94
N GLY A 109 -6.10 2.48 -0.30
CA GLY A 109 -7.03 2.53 -1.41
C GLY A 109 -7.92 3.77 -1.39
N LEU A 110 -7.46 4.85 -0.76
CA LEU A 110 -8.09 6.16 -0.89
C LEU A 110 -7.88 6.63 -2.33
N LYS A 111 -8.95 6.72 -3.11
CA LYS A 111 -8.87 7.22 -4.48
C LYS A 111 -8.54 8.72 -4.44
N PRO A 112 -7.59 9.21 -5.24
CA PRO A 112 -7.40 10.65 -5.40
C PRO A 112 -8.71 11.28 -5.88
N VAL A 113 -9.18 12.29 -5.16
CA VAL A 113 -10.37 13.07 -5.52
C VAL A 113 -10.03 13.98 -6.70
N GLU A 114 -10.99 14.20 -7.60
CA GLU A 114 -10.80 15.08 -8.77
C GLU A 114 -10.34 16.47 -8.33
N LYS A 115 -9.26 16.95 -8.96
CA LYS A 115 -8.74 18.30 -8.74
C LYS A 115 -9.67 19.27 -9.47
N GLN A 116 -10.42 20.07 -8.71
CA GLN A 116 -11.22 21.14 -9.28
C GLN A 116 -10.29 22.30 -9.66
N GLU A 117 -10.01 22.48 -10.95
CA GLU A 117 -9.25 23.61 -11.43
C GLU A 117 -10.12 24.87 -11.41
N VAL A 118 -9.83 25.78 -10.49
CA VAL A 118 -10.41 27.12 -10.51
C VAL A 118 -9.69 27.91 -11.61
N LYS A 119 -10.34 28.06 -12.76
CA LYS A 119 -9.95 29.08 -13.75
C LYS A 119 -10.25 30.44 -13.14
N ALA A 120 -9.23 31.13 -12.66
CA ALA A 120 -9.34 32.56 -12.43
C ALA A 120 -9.44 33.23 -13.80
N GLU A 121 -10.64 33.66 -14.19
CA GLU A 121 -10.77 34.71 -15.19
C GLU A 121 -10.19 35.97 -14.54
N ILE A 122 -8.96 36.29 -14.92
CA ILE A 122 -8.36 37.58 -14.62
C ILE A 122 -9.12 38.57 -15.50
N ASP A 123 -10.20 39.11 -14.94
CA ASP A 123 -10.95 40.19 -15.55
C ASP A 123 -10.06 41.44 -15.46
N HIS A 124 -9.31 41.71 -16.52
CA HIS A 124 -8.59 42.95 -16.69
C HIS A 124 -9.60 44.06 -17.00
N SER A 125 -10.36 44.49 -15.99
CA SER A 125 -11.00 45.80 -16.03
C SER A 125 -9.89 46.85 -15.93
N ALA A 126 -9.52 47.35 -17.11
CA ALA A 126 -8.54 48.39 -17.34
C ALA A 126 -9.05 49.76 -16.86
N GLU A 127 -9.31 49.92 -15.56
CA GLU A 127 -9.71 51.19 -14.95
C GLU A 127 -8.97 51.42 -13.62
N PHE A 128 -7.65 51.56 -13.65
CA PHE A 128 -6.91 52.18 -12.54
C PHE A 128 -5.66 52.98 -12.96
N LEU A 129 -5.58 53.43 -14.21
CA LEU A 129 -4.47 54.29 -14.67
C LEU A 129 -4.95 55.50 -15.49
N ALA A 130 -6.08 56.09 -15.11
CA ALA A 130 -6.55 57.36 -15.68
C ALA A 130 -6.56 58.54 -14.69
N GLU A 131 -6.19 58.35 -13.42
CA GLU A 131 -6.22 59.42 -12.40
C GLU A 131 -4.83 59.91 -11.94
N PHE A 132 -3.73 59.45 -12.56
CA PHE A 132 -2.37 59.85 -12.16
C PHE A 132 -1.51 60.42 -13.30
N ASP A 133 -2.14 60.91 -14.37
CA ASP A 133 -1.45 61.66 -15.44
C ASP A 133 -2.26 62.90 -15.90
N GLY A 134 -2.94 63.55 -14.95
CA GLY A 134 -3.44 64.91 -15.08
C GLY A 134 -2.45 65.87 -14.41
N GLY A 135 -1.46 66.32 -15.17
CA GLY A 135 -0.42 67.23 -14.72
C GLY A 135 -0.92 68.62 -14.31
N GLN A 136 -0.08 69.25 -13.48
CA GLN A 136 0.20 70.70 -13.33
C GLN A 136 -0.95 71.69 -13.19
#